data_AF-A0A7Y9JK18-F1
#
_entry.id   AF-A0A7Y9JK18-F1
#
_cell.length_a   1.000
_cell.length_b   1.000
_cell.length_c   1.000
_cell.angle_alpha   90.00
_cell.angle_beta   90.00
_cell.angle_gamma   90.00
#
_symmetry.space_group_name_H-M   'P 1'
#
loop_
_entity.id
_entity.type
_entity.pdbx_description
1 polymer ?
#
loop_
_entity_poly.entity_id
_entity_poly.type
_entity_poly.pdbx_seq_one_letter_code
_entity_poly.pdbx_strand_id
1 'polypeptide(L)'
;MWGSWGPGHNCVSYAAYRLSANGASKPWPGAIGNAFEWDEKARAAGVVVDTTPVIGSIAQWDGAFGHVAYVEVVTSTYIEISEDSYITDTYGYSSRRRLERSGTTFASAEFIHLKDLPPVEEHPLPGPAGTISALPHSSRVSLRWNAGTNATNYQVTRNGALLATVSGTTYLDSQVSPNQAYTYAVIARNSNGAAPPTSLYVQTTTESGDRAYLRTSNGPAMCARTGIESCQTLVCHVLTGTGWTTTNAPAGDWGYASDRSWIANTNGTVSYCRRVGTPGDQLRCDTLNGTNWTSQTSPHLDVGYSDNRTYLPTSNGPAMCARTGIESCQTLVCHVLTGTGWTTTNAPAGDWGYASDRGWLTNTDGTVSFCRQTGASGDQLRCDASIGTTWISQTSPHLDVGYPDAY
;
A
#
# COMPACT_ATOMS: atom_id res chain seq x y z
N MET A 1 -1.74 -45.36 -20.18
CA MET A 1 -0.71 -44.33 -19.91
C MET A 1 -0.22 -43.77 -21.23
N TRP A 2 -0.01 -42.46 -21.30
CA TRP A 2 0.66 -41.84 -22.44
C TRP A 2 2.10 -42.37 -22.50
N GLY A 3 2.46 -43.09 -23.56
CA GLY A 3 3.85 -43.52 -23.76
C GLY A 3 4.71 -42.34 -24.19
N SER A 4 6.00 -42.35 -23.86
CA SER A 4 6.98 -41.38 -24.38
C SER A 4 7.34 -41.72 -25.84
N TRP A 5 7.45 -40.71 -26.70
CA TRP A 5 7.94 -40.87 -28.08
C TRP A 5 9.48 -40.77 -28.12
N GLY A 6 10.14 -41.53 -27.24
CA GLY A 6 11.59 -41.51 -27.05
C GLY A 6 12.10 -40.35 -26.17
N PRO A 7 13.39 -40.36 -25.80
CA PRO A 7 14.02 -39.26 -25.08
C PRO A 7 14.11 -38.02 -25.98
N GLY A 8 13.70 -36.86 -25.48
CA GLY A 8 13.91 -35.57 -26.14
C GLY A 8 12.72 -34.61 -26.10
N HIS A 9 13.00 -33.37 -26.51
CA HIS A 9 12.08 -32.25 -26.67
C HIS A 9 11.31 -32.39 -28.00
N ASN A 10 10.00 -32.61 -27.94
CA ASN A 10 9.11 -32.64 -29.12
C ASN A 10 7.65 -32.38 -28.72
N CYS A 11 6.87 -31.90 -29.68
CA CYS A 11 5.48 -31.47 -29.46
C CYS A 11 4.57 -32.58 -28.91
N VAL A 12 4.64 -33.79 -29.45
CA VAL A 12 3.81 -34.93 -29.04
C VAL A 12 4.12 -35.39 -27.62
N SER A 13 5.40 -35.38 -27.21
CA SER A 13 5.82 -35.76 -25.85
C SER A 13 5.45 -34.68 -24.83
N TYR A 14 5.55 -33.40 -25.20
CA TYR A 14 5.11 -32.30 -24.35
C TYR A 14 3.59 -32.31 -24.13
N ALA A 15 2.81 -32.42 -25.21
CA ALA A 15 1.35 -32.50 -25.13
C ALA A 15 0.91 -33.71 -24.28
N ALA A 16 1.55 -34.87 -24.47
CA ALA A 16 1.33 -36.06 -23.66
C ALA A 16 1.62 -35.85 -22.17
N TYR A 17 2.73 -35.20 -21.84
CA TYR A 17 3.08 -34.82 -20.47
C TYR A 17 2.01 -33.92 -19.86
N ARG A 18 1.59 -32.86 -20.58
CA ARG A 18 0.54 -31.94 -20.12
C ARG A 18 -0.80 -32.64 -19.88
N LEU A 19 -1.20 -33.53 -20.79
CA LEU A 19 -2.41 -34.32 -20.66
C LEU A 19 -2.34 -35.27 -19.45
N SER A 20 -1.22 -35.97 -19.28
CA SER A 20 -1.00 -36.86 -18.15
C SER A 20 -0.99 -36.11 -16.81
N ALA A 21 -0.37 -34.93 -16.75
CA ALA A 21 -0.34 -34.08 -15.56
C ALA A 21 -1.75 -33.60 -15.14
N ASN A 22 -2.64 -33.44 -16.11
CA ASN A 22 -4.05 -33.07 -15.89
C ASN A 22 -5.00 -34.28 -15.80
N GLY A 23 -4.45 -35.48 -15.61
CA GLY A 23 -5.23 -36.71 -15.39
C GLY A 23 -5.92 -37.27 -16.64
N ALA A 24 -5.60 -36.79 -17.84
CA ALA A 24 -6.13 -37.33 -19.08
C ALA A 24 -5.43 -38.65 -19.45
N SER A 25 -6.20 -39.63 -19.90
CA SER A 25 -5.68 -40.91 -20.39
C SER A 25 -5.76 -41.00 -21.92
N LYS A 26 -4.77 -41.65 -22.55
CA LYS A 26 -4.76 -41.89 -24.00
C LYS A 26 -5.84 -42.92 -24.36
N PRO A 27 -6.84 -42.58 -25.20
CA PRO A 27 -7.98 -43.46 -25.46
C PRO A 27 -7.77 -44.45 -26.60
N TRP A 28 -6.80 -44.23 -27.49
CA TRP A 28 -6.46 -45.17 -28.58
C TRP A 28 -5.34 -46.17 -28.18
N PRO A 29 -5.35 -47.41 -28.71
CA PRO A 29 -4.30 -48.40 -28.47
C PRO A 29 -2.99 -48.06 -29.21
N GLY A 30 -1.88 -48.73 -28.86
CA GLY A 30 -0.60 -48.59 -29.55
C GLY A 30 0.21 -47.34 -29.18
N ALA A 31 1.19 -46.99 -30.03
CA ALA A 31 2.03 -45.82 -29.83
C ALA A 31 1.24 -44.50 -29.94
N ILE A 32 1.79 -43.43 -29.36
CA ILE A 32 1.16 -42.10 -29.43
C ILE A 32 1.11 -41.58 -30.88
N GLY A 33 2.20 -41.74 -31.64
CA GLY A 33 2.28 -41.41 -33.07
C GLY A 33 2.68 -39.95 -33.33
N ASN A 34 2.76 -39.60 -34.61
CA ASN A 34 3.05 -38.24 -35.05
C ASN A 34 1.84 -37.31 -34.83
N ALA A 35 2.06 -36.01 -34.74
CA ALA A 35 1.01 -35.03 -34.44
C ALA A 35 -0.13 -35.01 -35.48
N PHE A 36 0.18 -35.20 -36.77
CA PHE A 36 -0.83 -35.26 -37.83
C PHE A 36 -1.80 -36.45 -37.73
N GLU A 37 -1.51 -37.44 -36.87
CA GLU A 37 -2.35 -38.64 -36.73
C GLU A 37 -3.31 -38.54 -35.53
N TRP A 38 -3.16 -37.53 -34.68
CA TRP A 38 -3.83 -37.49 -33.37
C TRP A 38 -5.31 -37.21 -33.49
N ASP A 39 -5.71 -36.32 -34.38
CA ASP A 39 -7.10 -35.99 -34.67
C ASP A 39 -7.86 -37.23 -35.15
N GLU A 40 -7.34 -37.98 -36.13
CA GLU A 40 -8.00 -39.18 -36.64
C GLU A 40 -8.00 -40.34 -35.64
N LYS A 41 -6.93 -40.50 -34.87
CA LYS A 41 -6.89 -41.47 -33.76
C LYS A 41 -7.88 -41.12 -32.65
N ALA A 42 -8.06 -39.83 -32.38
CA ALA A 42 -9.02 -39.33 -31.39
C ALA A 42 -10.46 -39.58 -31.87
N ARG A 43 -10.78 -39.22 -33.14
CA ARG A 43 -12.08 -39.49 -33.74
C ARG A 43 -12.41 -40.99 -33.73
N ALA A 44 -11.46 -41.85 -34.11
CA ALA A 44 -11.63 -43.30 -34.08
C ALA A 44 -11.86 -43.86 -32.66
N ALA A 45 -11.37 -43.16 -31.63
CA ALA A 45 -11.57 -43.51 -30.23
C ALA A 45 -12.84 -42.86 -29.61
N GLY A 46 -13.65 -42.15 -30.40
CA GLY A 46 -14.87 -41.48 -29.95
C GLY A 46 -14.64 -40.17 -29.18
N VAL A 47 -13.45 -39.58 -29.29
CA VAL A 47 -13.13 -38.25 -28.72
C VAL A 47 -13.63 -37.17 -29.68
N VAL A 48 -14.20 -36.10 -29.14
CA VAL A 48 -14.63 -34.95 -29.94
C VAL A 48 -13.40 -34.24 -30.50
N VAL A 49 -13.44 -33.98 -31.81
CA VAL A 49 -12.47 -33.14 -32.52
C VAL A 49 -13.25 -32.12 -33.33
N ASP A 50 -13.07 -30.84 -33.03
CA ASP A 50 -13.77 -29.74 -33.70
C ASP A 50 -12.91 -28.46 -33.75
N THR A 51 -13.52 -27.32 -34.08
CA THR A 51 -12.84 -26.02 -34.24
C THR A 51 -13.00 -25.09 -33.02
N THR A 52 -13.51 -25.61 -31.90
CA THR A 52 -13.81 -24.87 -30.68
C THR A 52 -12.73 -25.13 -29.62
N PRO A 53 -11.83 -24.19 -29.36
CA PRO A 53 -10.85 -24.37 -28.30
C PRO A 53 -11.53 -24.38 -26.94
N VAL A 54 -11.10 -25.29 -26.08
CA VAL A 54 -11.43 -25.33 -24.65
C VAL A 54 -10.11 -25.47 -23.90
N ILE A 55 -10.00 -24.90 -22.72
CA ILE A 55 -8.79 -25.06 -21.91
C ILE A 55 -8.58 -26.55 -21.64
N GLY A 56 -7.37 -27.03 -21.86
CA GLY A 56 -7.03 -28.44 -21.74
C GLY A 56 -7.26 -29.30 -22.97
N SER A 57 -7.90 -28.77 -24.02
CA SER A 57 -7.89 -29.42 -25.33
C SER A 57 -6.49 -29.32 -25.99
N ILE A 58 -6.25 -30.15 -26.99
CA ILE A 58 -5.02 -30.11 -27.80
C ILE A 58 -5.32 -29.39 -29.11
N ALA A 59 -4.62 -28.30 -29.39
CA ALA A 59 -4.57 -27.71 -30.72
C ALA A 59 -3.65 -28.56 -31.60
N GLN A 60 -4.18 -29.05 -32.71
CA GLN A 60 -3.48 -29.91 -33.67
C GLN A 60 -3.43 -29.21 -35.04
N TRP A 61 -2.31 -29.41 -35.74
CA TRP A 61 -2.11 -29.00 -37.13
C TRP A 61 -1.57 -30.14 -37.95
N ASP A 62 -2.10 -30.31 -39.15
CA ASP A 62 -1.55 -31.22 -40.15
C ASP A 62 -0.27 -30.69 -40.80
N GLY A 63 0.51 -31.61 -41.36
CA GLY A 63 1.76 -31.32 -42.07
C GLY A 63 2.59 -32.59 -42.22
N ALA A 64 3.85 -32.46 -42.65
CA ALA A 64 4.73 -33.62 -42.86
C ALA A 64 4.90 -34.50 -41.61
N PHE A 65 4.96 -33.88 -40.42
CA PHE A 65 4.90 -34.55 -39.12
C PHE A 65 3.72 -34.06 -38.26
N GLY A 66 3.00 -33.04 -38.75
CA GLY A 66 2.03 -32.25 -38.00
C GLY A 66 2.66 -31.48 -36.84
N HIS A 67 1.82 -30.80 -36.06
CA HIS A 67 2.19 -30.19 -34.79
C HIS A 67 1.04 -30.27 -33.78
N VAL A 68 1.37 -30.37 -32.50
CA VAL A 68 0.39 -30.33 -31.41
C VAL A 68 0.83 -29.41 -30.28
N ALA A 69 -0.12 -28.72 -29.68
CA ALA A 69 0.09 -27.85 -28.53
C ALA A 69 -1.06 -27.98 -27.53
N TYR A 70 -0.79 -27.70 -26.25
CA TYR A 70 -1.80 -27.73 -25.19
C TYR A 70 -2.46 -26.35 -25.06
N VAL A 71 -3.79 -26.29 -25.03
CA VAL A 71 -4.53 -25.01 -24.86
C VAL A 71 -4.55 -24.61 -23.39
N GLU A 72 -3.89 -23.49 -23.08
CA GLU A 72 -3.73 -22.94 -21.72
C GLU A 72 -4.82 -21.92 -21.39
N VAL A 73 -5.20 -21.09 -22.36
CA VAL A 73 -6.14 -19.98 -22.20
C VAL A 73 -7.04 -19.89 -23.41
N VAL A 74 -8.34 -19.63 -23.18
CA VAL A 74 -9.31 -19.32 -24.23
C VAL A 74 -10.02 -18.02 -23.89
N THR A 75 -9.90 -17.02 -24.75
CA THR A 75 -10.66 -15.76 -24.67
C THR A 75 -11.53 -15.58 -25.90
N SER A 76 -12.31 -14.48 -25.93
CA SER A 76 -13.11 -14.11 -27.09
C SER A 76 -12.28 -13.68 -28.30
N THR A 77 -11.03 -13.24 -28.12
CA THR A 77 -10.18 -12.69 -29.19
C THR A 77 -8.93 -13.52 -29.48
N TYR A 78 -8.41 -14.29 -28.52
CA TYR A 78 -7.21 -15.12 -28.68
C TYR A 78 -7.26 -16.42 -27.87
N ILE A 79 -6.35 -17.34 -28.18
CA ILE A 79 -5.99 -18.44 -27.28
C ILE A 79 -4.51 -18.33 -26.91
N GLU A 80 -4.12 -18.87 -25.75
CA GLU A 80 -2.71 -19.16 -25.47
C GLU A 80 -2.50 -20.66 -25.47
N ILE A 81 -1.41 -21.07 -26.09
CA ILE A 81 -0.99 -22.46 -26.14
C ILE A 81 0.40 -22.61 -25.55
N SER A 82 0.66 -23.77 -24.96
CA SER A 82 2.00 -24.20 -24.62
C SER A 82 2.42 -25.39 -25.47
N GLU A 83 3.65 -25.34 -25.95
CA GLU A 83 4.19 -26.31 -26.90
C GLU A 83 5.69 -26.51 -26.69
N ASP A 84 6.23 -27.54 -27.35
CA ASP A 84 7.67 -27.78 -27.41
C ASP A 84 8.10 -27.96 -28.88
N SER A 85 9.29 -27.47 -29.22
CA SER A 85 10.00 -27.71 -30.49
C SER A 85 9.29 -27.23 -31.76
N TYR A 86 8.56 -26.10 -31.71
CA TYR A 86 7.98 -25.45 -32.90
C TYR A 86 8.58 -24.07 -33.23
N ILE A 87 8.94 -23.28 -32.21
CA ILE A 87 9.65 -22.01 -32.37
C ILE A 87 10.99 -22.15 -31.63
N THR A 88 12.10 -22.12 -32.37
CA THR A 88 13.45 -22.09 -31.81
C THR A 88 13.90 -20.64 -31.66
N ASP A 89 13.26 -19.86 -30.77
CA ASP A 89 13.87 -18.62 -30.32
C ASP A 89 14.59 -18.87 -28.98
N THR A 90 15.90 -19.04 -29.09
CA THR A 90 16.88 -18.63 -28.06
C THR A 90 16.54 -19.03 -26.61
N TYR A 91 16.98 -20.24 -26.21
CA TYR A 91 17.10 -20.73 -24.81
C TYR A 91 15.83 -21.19 -24.05
N GLY A 92 14.91 -21.93 -24.68
CA GLY A 92 13.93 -22.69 -23.91
C GLY A 92 13.05 -23.58 -24.78
N TYR A 93 13.15 -24.89 -24.60
CA TYR A 93 12.45 -25.88 -25.44
C TYR A 93 10.92 -25.86 -25.28
N SER A 94 10.37 -25.24 -24.23
CA SER A 94 8.93 -25.03 -24.06
C SER A 94 8.56 -23.56 -24.23
N SER A 95 7.78 -23.23 -25.25
CA SER A 95 7.28 -21.88 -25.49
C SER A 95 5.78 -21.79 -25.18
N ARG A 96 5.37 -20.67 -24.60
CA ARG A 96 3.96 -20.28 -24.50
C ARG A 96 3.73 -19.18 -25.54
N ARG A 97 2.79 -19.39 -26.45
CA ARG A 97 2.47 -18.40 -27.50
C ARG A 97 0.99 -18.07 -27.54
N ARG A 98 0.70 -16.81 -27.88
CA ARG A 98 -0.64 -16.33 -28.17
C ARG A 98 -0.96 -16.57 -29.64
N LEU A 99 -2.14 -17.12 -29.93
CA LEU A 99 -2.73 -17.19 -31.26
C LEU A 99 -3.99 -16.34 -31.29
N GLU A 100 -3.96 -15.27 -32.09
CA GLU A 100 -5.16 -14.46 -32.36
C GLU A 100 -6.19 -15.30 -33.11
N ARG A 101 -7.48 -15.25 -32.71
CA ARG A 101 -8.54 -16.05 -33.35
C ARG A 101 -8.81 -15.64 -34.80
N SER A 102 -8.42 -14.43 -35.18
CA SER A 102 -8.46 -13.93 -36.55
C SER A 102 -7.26 -14.40 -37.40
N GLY A 103 -6.26 -15.03 -36.79
CA GLY A 103 -5.04 -15.48 -37.45
C GLY A 103 -5.21 -16.81 -38.20
N THR A 104 -4.46 -16.98 -39.28
CA THR A 104 -4.49 -18.20 -40.10
C THR A 104 -4.04 -19.44 -39.35
N THR A 105 -3.07 -19.31 -38.45
CA THR A 105 -2.61 -20.44 -37.60
C THR A 105 -3.70 -20.93 -36.66
N PHE A 106 -4.53 -20.03 -36.13
CA PHE A 106 -5.70 -20.44 -35.35
C PHE A 106 -6.74 -21.11 -36.25
N ALA A 107 -7.03 -20.50 -37.41
CA ALA A 107 -8.04 -21.00 -38.33
C ALA A 107 -7.73 -22.39 -38.92
N SER A 108 -6.45 -22.77 -38.99
CA SER A 108 -5.99 -24.08 -39.47
C SER A 108 -5.83 -25.12 -38.36
N ALA A 109 -6.18 -24.81 -37.11
CA ALA A 109 -6.08 -25.74 -36.00
C ALA A 109 -7.38 -26.52 -35.81
N GLU A 110 -7.26 -27.80 -35.47
CA GLU A 110 -8.35 -28.59 -34.87
C GLU A 110 -8.08 -28.81 -33.39
N PHE A 111 -9.14 -28.91 -32.60
CA PHE A 111 -9.07 -29.04 -31.15
C PHE A 111 -9.55 -30.42 -30.72
N ILE A 112 -8.68 -31.16 -30.04
CA ILE A 112 -8.93 -32.53 -29.58
C ILE A 112 -9.29 -32.51 -28.09
N HIS A 113 -10.51 -32.91 -27.75
CA HIS A 113 -11.12 -32.78 -26.41
C HIS A 113 -10.89 -34.01 -25.52
N LEU A 114 -9.62 -34.30 -25.21
CA LEU A 114 -9.24 -35.43 -24.37
C LEU A 114 -9.58 -35.21 -22.89
N LYS A 115 -9.46 -33.96 -22.42
CA LYS A 115 -9.80 -33.53 -21.07
C LYS A 115 -9.99 -32.02 -21.04
N ASP A 116 -11.21 -31.61 -21.30
CA ASP A 116 -11.59 -30.22 -21.13
C ASP A 116 -11.55 -29.86 -19.64
N LEU A 117 -10.90 -28.73 -19.38
CA LEU A 117 -10.85 -28.08 -18.09
C LEU A 117 -11.84 -26.91 -18.10
N PRO A 118 -12.43 -26.57 -16.94
CA PRO A 118 -13.18 -25.34 -16.84
C PRO A 118 -12.30 -24.16 -17.31
N PRO A 119 -12.88 -23.09 -17.85
CA PRO A 119 -12.16 -21.84 -18.03
C PRO A 119 -11.40 -21.56 -16.72
N VAL A 120 -10.09 -21.37 -16.79
CA VAL A 120 -9.37 -20.66 -15.73
C VAL A 120 -10.16 -19.36 -15.62
N GLU A 121 -10.72 -19.04 -14.45
CA GLU A 121 -11.38 -17.75 -14.27
C GLU A 121 -10.43 -16.71 -14.86
N GLU A 122 -10.85 -16.01 -15.92
CA GLU A 122 -10.16 -14.79 -16.30
C GLU A 122 -10.14 -13.98 -15.03
N HIS A 123 -8.97 -13.84 -14.39
CA HIS A 123 -8.82 -12.83 -13.36
C HIS A 123 -9.03 -11.52 -14.12
N PRO A 124 -10.18 -10.86 -14.01
CA PRO A 124 -10.52 -9.81 -14.95
C PRO A 124 -9.56 -8.65 -14.76
N LEU A 125 -9.36 -7.82 -15.79
CA LEU A 125 -8.73 -6.51 -15.54
C LEU A 125 -9.47 -5.81 -14.40
N PRO A 126 -8.75 -5.08 -13.53
CA PRO A 126 -9.40 -4.41 -12.42
C PRO A 126 -10.33 -3.32 -12.97
N GLY A 127 -11.48 -3.14 -12.36
CA GLY A 127 -12.33 -1.98 -12.59
C GLY A 127 -11.69 -0.71 -12.02
N PRO A 128 -11.97 0.48 -12.56
CA PRO A 128 -11.52 1.74 -11.96
C PRO A 128 -11.89 1.83 -10.49
N ALA A 129 -11.08 2.54 -9.70
CA ALA A 129 -11.47 2.88 -8.34
C ALA A 129 -12.80 3.63 -8.35
N GLY A 130 -13.68 3.34 -7.39
CA GLY A 130 -14.95 4.04 -7.27
C GLY A 130 -14.76 5.50 -6.80
N THR A 131 -15.84 6.13 -6.36
CA THR A 131 -15.83 7.55 -5.95
C THR A 131 -14.68 7.85 -4.97
N ILE A 132 -13.84 8.81 -5.36
CA ILE A 132 -12.75 9.32 -4.51
C ILE A 132 -13.30 10.49 -3.70
N SER A 133 -13.00 10.50 -2.40
CA SER A 133 -13.19 11.63 -1.51
C SER A 133 -11.86 12.05 -0.89
N ALA A 134 -11.75 13.34 -0.58
CA ALA A 134 -10.56 13.91 0.04
C ALA A 134 -10.96 14.79 1.22
N LEU A 135 -10.17 14.71 2.30
CA LEU A 135 -10.18 15.67 3.39
C LEU A 135 -8.89 16.51 3.31
N PRO A 136 -8.95 17.71 2.70
CA PRO A 136 -7.79 18.57 2.57
C PRO A 136 -7.46 19.30 3.88
N HIS A 137 -6.17 19.36 4.17
CA HIS A 137 -5.55 20.28 5.13
C HIS A 137 -4.40 21.02 4.43
N SER A 138 -3.76 21.96 5.11
CA SER A 138 -2.72 22.77 4.47
C SER A 138 -1.40 22.02 4.23
N SER A 139 -1.10 20.98 5.00
CA SER A 139 0.12 20.20 4.86
C SER A 139 -0.13 18.71 4.63
N ARG A 140 -1.40 18.30 4.55
CA ARG A 140 -1.77 16.93 4.24
C ARG A 140 -3.10 16.85 3.50
N VAL A 141 -3.28 15.80 2.71
CA VAL A 141 -4.58 15.42 2.15
C VAL A 141 -4.82 13.95 2.49
N SER A 142 -5.92 13.66 3.16
CA SER A 142 -6.38 12.29 3.38
C SER A 142 -7.33 11.91 2.25
N LEU A 143 -6.96 10.90 1.46
CA LEU A 143 -7.76 10.35 0.38
C LEU A 143 -8.43 9.06 0.83
N ARG A 144 -9.65 8.86 0.35
CA ARG A 144 -10.40 7.61 0.44
C ARG A 144 -11.07 7.34 -0.90
N TRP A 145 -11.20 6.07 -1.28
CA TRP A 145 -11.99 5.67 -2.43
C TRP A 145 -12.79 4.40 -2.15
N ASN A 146 -13.77 4.10 -3.01
CA ASN A 146 -14.41 2.79 -3.00
C ASN A 146 -13.58 1.81 -3.84
N ALA A 147 -13.48 0.55 -3.40
CA ALA A 147 -12.69 -0.45 -4.11
C ALA A 147 -13.21 -0.68 -5.54
N GLY A 148 -12.30 -0.71 -6.51
CA GLY A 148 -12.59 -1.18 -7.87
C GLY A 148 -12.72 -2.71 -7.89
N THR A 149 -13.58 -3.24 -8.77
CA THR A 149 -13.74 -4.70 -8.92
C THR A 149 -12.43 -5.36 -9.31
N ASN A 150 -12.13 -6.53 -8.75
CA ASN A 150 -10.92 -7.32 -9.06
C ASN A 150 -9.58 -6.60 -8.83
N ALA A 151 -9.57 -5.48 -8.11
CA ALA A 151 -8.36 -4.77 -7.74
C ALA A 151 -7.67 -5.46 -6.56
N THR A 152 -6.34 -5.59 -6.64
CA THR A 152 -5.49 -6.13 -5.55
C THR A 152 -4.62 -5.04 -4.90
N ASN A 153 -4.38 -3.95 -5.62
CA ASN A 153 -3.68 -2.76 -5.14
C ASN A 153 -4.06 -1.54 -6.00
N TYR A 154 -3.60 -0.38 -5.57
CA TYR A 154 -3.87 0.92 -6.18
C TYR A 154 -2.59 1.73 -6.28
N GLN A 155 -2.35 2.35 -7.43
CA GLN A 155 -1.37 3.41 -7.56
C GLN A 155 -2.04 4.75 -7.32
N VAL A 156 -1.49 5.53 -6.38
CA VAL A 156 -1.95 6.89 -6.07
C VAL A 156 -0.96 7.88 -6.64
N THR A 157 -1.46 8.83 -7.44
CA THR A 157 -0.64 9.85 -8.07
C THR A 157 -1.13 11.24 -7.68
N ARG A 158 -0.22 12.22 -7.70
CA ARG A 158 -0.52 13.66 -7.57
C ARG A 158 0.16 14.41 -8.70
N ASN A 159 -0.63 15.17 -9.45
CA ASN A 159 -0.18 15.90 -10.63
C ASN A 159 0.55 14.99 -11.64
N GLY A 160 0.11 13.73 -11.76
CA GLY A 160 0.69 12.71 -12.63
C GLY A 160 1.92 11.99 -12.07
N ALA A 161 2.51 12.45 -10.97
CA ALA A 161 3.62 11.76 -10.32
C ALA A 161 3.11 10.67 -9.37
N LEU A 162 3.68 9.47 -9.45
CA LEU A 162 3.38 8.37 -8.53
C LEU A 162 3.85 8.72 -7.12
N LEU A 163 2.93 8.69 -6.16
CA LEU A 163 3.24 8.87 -4.75
C LEU A 163 3.47 7.53 -4.05
N ALA A 164 2.57 6.57 -4.26
CA ALA A 164 2.61 5.27 -3.61
C ALA A 164 1.82 4.22 -4.39
N THR A 165 2.14 2.95 -4.13
CA THR A 165 1.28 1.80 -4.43
C THR A 165 0.80 1.24 -3.10
N VAL A 166 -0.52 1.14 -2.91
CA VAL A 166 -1.16 0.69 -1.66
C VAL A 166 -2.13 -0.46 -1.93
N SER A 167 -2.29 -1.39 -1.00
CA SER A 167 -3.31 -2.45 -1.09
C SER A 167 -4.70 -1.96 -0.70
N GLY A 168 -4.77 -1.09 0.31
CA GLY A 168 -6.03 -0.56 0.86
C GLY A 168 -6.65 0.57 0.04
N THR A 169 -7.76 1.10 0.54
CA THR A 169 -8.59 2.12 -0.16
C THR A 169 -8.44 3.54 0.41
N THR A 170 -7.34 3.80 1.10
CA THR A 170 -7.01 5.10 1.69
C THR A 170 -5.56 5.46 1.47
N TYR A 171 -5.26 6.77 1.41
CA TYR A 171 -3.89 7.27 1.33
C TYR A 171 -3.76 8.63 2.01
N LEU A 172 -2.71 8.83 2.81
CA LEU A 172 -2.38 10.12 3.40
C LEU A 172 -1.20 10.74 2.65
N ASP A 173 -1.46 11.78 1.88
CA ASP A 173 -0.41 12.61 1.31
C ASP A 173 0.01 13.67 2.33
N SER A 174 1.21 13.56 2.90
CA SER A 174 1.79 14.52 3.87
C SER A 174 2.77 15.52 3.25
N GLN A 175 2.87 15.57 1.91
CA GLN A 175 3.86 16.38 1.19
C GLN A 175 3.21 17.50 0.37
N VAL A 176 2.05 17.98 0.79
CA VAL A 176 1.34 19.09 0.12
C VAL A 176 1.67 20.43 0.78
N SER A 177 1.54 21.50 0.01
CA SER A 177 1.73 22.88 0.45
C SER A 177 0.38 23.55 0.71
N PRO A 178 0.30 24.52 1.64
CA PRO A 178 -0.91 25.30 1.89
C PRO A 178 -1.39 26.05 0.66
N ASN A 179 -2.70 26.23 0.54
CA ASN A 179 -3.33 27.01 -0.53
C ASN A 179 -2.89 26.60 -1.96
N GLN A 180 -2.56 25.32 -2.14
CA GLN A 180 -2.13 24.77 -3.41
C GLN A 180 -3.19 23.83 -4.00
N ALA A 181 -3.30 23.89 -5.31
CA ALA A 181 -4.12 22.99 -6.11
C ALA A 181 -3.36 21.71 -6.46
N TYR A 182 -4.03 20.58 -6.28
CA TYR A 182 -3.54 19.26 -6.65
C TYR A 182 -4.61 18.46 -7.39
N THR A 183 -4.18 17.70 -8.38
CA THR A 183 -4.99 16.67 -9.03
C THR A 183 -4.50 15.31 -8.58
N TYR A 184 -5.33 14.59 -7.83
CA TYR A 184 -5.06 13.22 -7.45
C TYR A 184 -5.67 12.26 -8.45
N ALA A 185 -4.99 11.15 -8.71
CA ALA A 185 -5.59 10.02 -9.42
C ALA A 185 -5.27 8.69 -8.76
N VAL A 186 -6.26 7.80 -8.72
CA VAL A 186 -6.17 6.45 -8.18
C VAL A 186 -6.36 5.46 -9.34
N ILE A 187 -5.38 4.57 -9.51
CA ILE A 187 -5.34 3.57 -10.58
C ILE A 187 -5.41 2.20 -9.93
N ALA A 188 -6.51 1.49 -10.12
CA ALA A 188 -6.67 0.11 -9.64
C ALA A 188 -5.80 -0.86 -10.45
N ARG A 189 -5.16 -1.82 -9.78
CA ARG A 189 -4.24 -2.79 -10.40
C ARG A 189 -4.44 -4.21 -9.88
N ASN A 190 -4.12 -5.17 -10.73
CA ASN A 190 -3.92 -6.57 -10.37
C ASN A 190 -2.84 -7.21 -11.24
N SER A 191 -2.65 -8.53 -11.12
CA SER A 191 -1.67 -9.29 -11.91
C SER A 191 -1.86 -9.16 -13.42
N ASN A 192 -3.07 -8.80 -13.88
CA ASN A 192 -3.43 -8.74 -15.29
C ASN A 192 -3.29 -7.34 -15.89
N GLY A 193 -3.15 -6.30 -15.06
CA GLY A 193 -2.92 -4.94 -15.55
C GLY A 193 -3.47 -3.85 -14.64
N ALA A 194 -3.76 -2.70 -15.26
CA ALA A 194 -4.22 -1.49 -14.60
C ALA A 194 -5.50 -0.95 -15.25
N ALA A 195 -6.40 -0.42 -14.43
CA ALA A 195 -7.60 0.27 -14.88
C ALA A 195 -7.29 1.71 -15.35
N PRO A 196 -8.22 2.36 -16.08
CA PRO A 196 -8.19 3.81 -16.23
C PRO A 196 -8.17 4.54 -14.87
N PRO A 197 -7.50 5.70 -14.75
CA PRO A 197 -7.44 6.46 -13.51
C PRO A 197 -8.78 7.11 -13.16
N THR A 198 -9.17 7.03 -11.89
CA THR A 198 -10.22 7.90 -11.32
C THR A 198 -9.54 9.13 -10.74
N SER A 199 -9.97 10.33 -11.11
CA SER A 199 -9.30 11.59 -10.71
C SER A 199 -10.17 12.46 -9.79
N LEU A 200 -9.52 13.19 -8.88
CA LEU A 200 -10.15 14.18 -8.00
C LEU A 200 -9.29 15.44 -7.90
N TYR A 201 -9.91 16.60 -8.09
CA TYR A 201 -9.28 17.89 -7.82
C TYR A 201 -9.43 18.25 -6.35
N VAL A 202 -8.33 18.67 -5.73
CA VAL A 202 -8.29 19.03 -4.30
C VAL A 202 -7.59 20.38 -4.13
N GLN A 203 -8.24 21.30 -3.42
CA GLN A 203 -7.61 22.49 -2.86
C GLN A 203 -7.23 22.21 -1.41
N THR A 204 -5.94 22.28 -1.08
CA THR A 204 -5.52 22.29 0.32
C THR A 204 -6.01 23.56 1.01
N THR A 205 -6.38 23.44 2.28
CA THR A 205 -6.69 24.63 3.07
C THR A 205 -5.45 25.53 3.19
N THR A 206 -5.66 26.80 3.50
CA THR A 206 -4.57 27.71 3.85
C THR A 206 -3.89 27.33 5.16
N GLU A 207 -4.57 26.59 6.07
CA GLU A 207 -4.07 26.37 7.43
C GLU A 207 -4.33 24.94 7.97
N SER A 208 -3.30 24.35 8.61
CA SER A 208 -3.32 23.06 9.32
C SER A 208 -3.07 23.36 10.79
N GLY A 209 -4.01 22.98 11.67
CA GLY A 209 -3.83 23.10 13.12
C GLY A 209 -4.44 24.35 13.77
N ASP A 210 -5.19 25.15 13.03
CA ASP A 210 -5.70 26.42 13.55
C ASP A 210 -6.96 26.31 14.40
N ARG A 211 -7.59 25.14 14.44
CA ARG A 211 -8.71 24.86 15.34
C ARG A 211 -8.71 23.39 15.72
N ALA A 212 -8.90 23.11 17.01
CA ALA A 212 -9.01 21.77 17.56
C ALA A 212 -10.07 21.74 18.65
N TYR A 213 -10.80 20.62 18.72
CA TYR A 213 -11.66 20.30 19.86
C TYR A 213 -10.94 19.26 20.71
N LEU A 214 -10.71 19.58 21.98
CA LEU A 214 -9.79 18.86 22.85
C LEU A 214 -10.44 18.57 24.21
N ARG A 215 -10.01 17.50 24.86
CA ARG A 215 -10.32 17.24 26.27
C ARG A 215 -9.34 18.00 27.17
N THR A 216 -9.83 18.57 28.26
CA THR A 216 -9.02 19.19 29.31
C THR A 216 -9.48 18.73 30.69
N SER A 217 -8.68 18.96 31.73
CA SER A 217 -9.08 18.69 33.13
C SER A 217 -10.31 19.49 33.56
N ASN A 218 -10.52 20.67 32.97
CA ASN A 218 -11.60 21.58 33.35
C ASN A 218 -12.87 21.37 32.51
N GLY A 219 -12.81 20.53 31.47
CA GLY A 219 -13.91 20.20 30.55
C GLY A 219 -13.51 20.27 29.07
N PRO A 220 -14.45 20.12 28.13
CA PRO A 220 -14.15 20.18 26.70
C PRO A 220 -13.72 21.59 26.28
N ALA A 221 -12.78 21.67 25.34
CA ALA A 221 -12.25 22.93 24.85
C ALA A 221 -12.26 23.02 23.33
N MET A 222 -12.51 24.21 22.81
CA MET A 222 -12.19 24.59 21.44
C MET A 222 -10.99 25.53 21.47
N CYS A 223 -9.88 25.08 20.92
CA CYS A 223 -8.63 25.85 20.84
C CYS A 223 -8.33 26.21 19.40
N ALA A 224 -7.79 27.41 19.17
CA ALA A 224 -7.58 27.92 17.84
C ALA A 224 -6.46 28.97 17.75
N ARG A 225 -6.00 29.26 16.54
CA ARG A 225 -5.38 30.55 16.21
C ARG A 225 -6.49 31.57 15.92
N THR A 226 -6.27 32.81 16.31
CA THR A 226 -7.19 33.93 16.05
C THR A 226 -6.40 35.20 15.77
N GLY A 227 -7.09 36.25 15.32
CA GLY A 227 -6.51 37.53 14.94
C GLY A 227 -6.34 37.71 13.44
N ILE A 228 -5.51 38.69 13.05
CA ILE A 228 -5.21 39.03 11.65
C ILE A 228 -3.77 38.63 11.31
N GLU A 229 -3.41 38.60 10.02
CA GLU A 229 -2.10 38.13 9.54
C GLU A 229 -0.90 38.78 10.27
N SER A 230 -1.00 40.08 10.58
CA SER A 230 0.04 40.83 11.31
C SER A 230 -0.01 40.70 12.84
N CYS A 231 -1.12 40.22 13.40
CA CYS A 231 -1.39 40.16 14.84
C CYS A 231 -2.21 38.92 15.18
N GLN A 232 -1.55 37.77 15.25
CA GLN A 232 -2.17 36.49 15.59
C GLN A 232 -1.97 36.18 17.08
N THR A 233 -2.85 35.37 17.67
CA THR A 233 -2.69 34.78 19.01
C THR A 233 -3.31 33.38 19.04
N LEU A 234 -2.92 32.53 20.00
CA LEU A 234 -3.66 31.30 20.29
C LEU A 234 -4.76 31.62 21.29
N VAL A 235 -5.93 31.02 21.11
CA VAL A 235 -7.07 31.13 22.00
C VAL A 235 -7.56 29.73 22.36
N CYS A 236 -7.98 29.53 23.61
CA CYS A 236 -8.74 28.35 24.01
C CYS A 236 -10.00 28.77 24.75
N HIS A 237 -11.14 28.26 24.29
CA HIS A 237 -12.44 28.38 24.92
C HIS A 237 -12.74 27.06 25.64
N VAL A 238 -12.75 27.06 26.98
CA VAL A 238 -12.94 25.86 27.81
C VAL A 238 -14.29 25.94 28.52
N LEU A 239 -15.12 24.91 28.34
CA LEU A 239 -16.36 24.76 29.09
C LEU A 239 -16.03 24.20 30.48
N THR A 240 -16.22 25.01 31.50
CA THR A 240 -16.04 24.65 32.91
C THR A 240 -17.38 24.36 33.59
N GLY A 241 -17.34 23.85 34.83
CA GLY A 241 -18.55 23.65 35.64
C GLY A 241 -19.36 24.93 35.91
N THR A 242 -18.76 26.12 35.73
CA THR A 242 -19.40 27.43 35.89
C THR A 242 -19.70 28.14 34.56
N GLY A 243 -19.46 27.48 33.42
CA GLY A 243 -19.66 28.04 32.07
C GLY A 243 -18.38 28.18 31.26
N TRP A 244 -18.46 28.93 30.16
CA TRP A 244 -17.34 29.09 29.22
C TRP A 244 -16.31 30.09 29.72
N THR A 245 -15.04 29.69 29.66
CA THR A 245 -13.88 30.55 29.91
C THR A 245 -13.04 30.66 28.64
N THR A 246 -12.42 31.82 28.41
CA THR A 246 -11.57 32.06 27.24
C THR A 246 -10.21 32.56 27.70
N THR A 247 -9.13 31.96 27.19
CA THR A 247 -7.75 32.38 27.50
C THR A 247 -6.96 32.52 26.21
N ASN A 248 -6.08 33.52 26.17
CA ASN A 248 -5.17 33.75 25.04
C ASN A 248 -3.73 33.42 25.45
N ALA A 249 -2.99 32.76 24.56
CA ALA A 249 -1.56 32.53 24.78
C ALA A 249 -0.75 33.80 24.50
N PRO A 250 0.44 33.92 25.10
CA PRO A 250 1.41 34.95 24.73
C PRO A 250 1.74 34.89 23.23
N ALA A 251 2.01 36.06 22.63
CA ALA A 251 2.57 36.11 21.28
C ALA A 251 3.92 35.39 21.25
N GLY A 252 4.20 34.70 20.14
CA GLY A 252 5.44 33.96 19.97
C GLY A 252 5.64 33.55 18.52
N ASP A 253 6.78 32.91 18.24
CA ASP A 253 7.07 32.37 16.91
C ASP A 253 5.98 31.39 16.48
N TRP A 254 5.35 31.64 15.33
CA TRP A 254 4.27 30.83 14.78
C TRP A 254 4.76 29.51 14.21
N GLY A 255 6.05 29.40 13.98
CA GLY A 255 6.67 28.24 13.41
C GLY A 255 6.19 27.93 12.00
N TYR A 256 6.60 26.77 11.51
CA TYR A 256 6.27 26.31 10.17
C TYR A 256 4.84 25.76 10.12
N ALA A 257 4.05 26.19 9.13
CA ALA A 257 2.67 25.72 8.95
C ALA A 257 2.57 24.19 8.76
N SER A 258 3.62 23.57 8.23
CA SER A 258 3.74 22.11 8.07
C SER A 258 3.77 21.34 9.38
N ASP A 259 4.13 21.99 10.50
CA ASP A 259 4.62 21.33 11.71
C ASP A 259 3.86 21.75 12.97
N ARG A 260 2.62 22.21 12.85
CA ARG A 260 1.80 22.67 13.98
C ARG A 260 0.82 21.60 14.43
N SER A 261 0.72 21.39 15.75
CA SER A 261 -0.23 20.44 16.31
C SER A 261 -0.78 20.89 17.66
N TRP A 262 -2.07 20.67 17.85
CA TRP A 262 -2.71 20.70 19.17
C TRP A 262 -2.66 19.31 19.80
N ILE A 263 -2.27 19.25 21.06
CA ILE A 263 -2.09 18.02 21.82
C ILE A 263 -2.94 18.11 23.08
N ALA A 264 -3.83 17.12 23.29
CA ALA A 264 -4.50 16.91 24.57
C ALA A 264 -3.63 16.02 25.45
N ASN A 265 -2.95 16.61 26.44
CA ASN A 265 -2.01 15.89 27.30
C ASN A 265 -2.74 14.95 28.26
N THR A 266 -2.03 13.91 28.70
CA THR A 266 -2.55 12.89 29.63
C THR A 266 -2.94 13.48 30.99
N ASN A 267 -2.24 14.53 31.43
CA ASN A 267 -2.52 15.27 32.67
C ASN A 267 -3.68 16.28 32.55
N GLY A 268 -4.40 16.30 31.42
CA GLY A 268 -5.54 17.20 31.20
C GLY A 268 -5.18 18.61 30.75
N THR A 269 -3.90 18.92 30.53
CA THR A 269 -3.47 20.17 29.89
C THR A 269 -3.56 20.10 28.36
N VAL A 270 -3.49 21.26 27.70
CA VAL A 270 -3.47 21.35 26.23
C VAL A 270 -2.19 22.04 25.79
N SER A 271 -1.49 21.46 24.81
CA SER A 271 -0.30 22.07 24.22
C SER A 271 -0.48 22.36 22.74
N TYR A 272 0.01 23.50 22.30
CA TYR A 272 0.19 23.82 20.88
C TYR A 272 1.68 23.80 20.55
N CYS A 273 2.11 22.72 19.90
CA CYS A 273 3.51 22.46 19.61
C CYS A 273 3.82 22.66 18.14
N ARG A 274 4.99 23.23 17.87
CA ARG A 274 5.47 23.49 16.51
C ARG A 274 6.97 23.65 16.43
N ARG A 275 7.47 23.53 15.20
CA ARG A 275 8.85 23.81 14.83
C ARG A 275 9.05 25.31 14.61
N VAL A 276 10.08 25.91 15.18
CA VAL A 276 10.31 27.37 15.22
C VAL A 276 11.77 27.72 14.91
N GLY A 277 12.04 29.02 14.70
CA GLY A 277 13.37 29.52 14.34
C GLY A 277 13.74 29.25 12.88
N THR A 278 14.88 29.77 12.44
CA THR A 278 15.47 29.52 11.12
C THR A 278 16.80 28.80 11.35
N PRO A 279 16.99 27.56 10.86
CA PRO A 279 16.26 26.85 9.78
C PRO A 279 15.05 26.00 10.23
N GLY A 280 14.59 26.14 11.46
CA GLY A 280 13.50 25.35 12.02
C GLY A 280 14.00 24.11 12.76
N ASP A 281 15.10 24.24 13.49
CA ASP A 281 15.73 23.19 14.27
C ASP A 281 15.41 23.33 15.76
N GLN A 282 14.37 24.09 16.11
CA GLN A 282 13.87 24.20 17.48
C GLN A 282 12.39 23.84 17.56
N LEU A 283 11.96 23.37 18.72
CA LEU A 283 10.57 23.05 19.02
C LEU A 283 10.05 24.04 20.05
N ARG A 284 8.85 24.56 19.85
CA ARG A 284 8.13 25.37 20.82
C ARG A 284 6.80 24.73 21.14
N CYS A 285 6.48 24.63 22.42
CA CYS A 285 5.14 24.31 22.89
C CYS A 285 4.61 25.43 23.78
N ASP A 286 3.40 25.89 23.48
CA ASP A 286 2.59 26.74 24.36
C ASP A 286 1.54 25.87 25.04
N THR A 287 1.57 25.77 26.37
CA THR A 287 0.75 24.84 27.16
C THR A 287 -0.22 25.57 28.08
N LEU A 288 -1.51 25.29 27.92
CA LEU A 288 -2.60 25.73 28.78
C LEU A 288 -2.84 24.72 29.90
N ASN A 289 -2.69 25.15 31.14
CA ASN A 289 -2.96 24.33 32.35
C ASN A 289 -4.37 24.57 32.94
N GLY A 290 -5.33 24.92 32.08
CA GLY A 290 -6.71 25.23 32.44
C GLY A 290 -6.99 26.73 32.49
N THR A 291 -6.09 27.53 33.06
CA THR A 291 -6.25 29.00 33.13
C THR A 291 -5.05 29.79 32.63
N ASN A 292 -3.85 29.23 32.74
CA ASN A 292 -2.62 29.94 32.40
C ASN A 292 -1.88 29.25 31.25
N TRP A 293 -1.25 30.09 30.44
CA TRP A 293 -0.37 29.66 29.36
C TRP A 293 1.09 29.72 29.79
N THR A 294 1.83 28.67 29.45
CA THR A 294 3.27 28.58 29.63
C THR A 294 3.92 28.26 28.29
N SER A 295 5.12 28.79 28.05
CA SER A 295 5.79 28.65 26.77
C SER A 295 7.21 28.14 26.98
N GLN A 296 7.61 27.12 26.22
CA GLN A 296 8.95 26.55 26.26
C GLN A 296 9.45 26.33 24.84
N THR A 297 10.65 26.83 24.55
CA THR A 297 11.37 26.58 23.30
C THR A 297 12.58 25.71 23.60
N SER A 298 12.81 24.67 22.80
CA SER A 298 13.95 23.78 22.93
C SER A 298 15.26 24.46 22.51
N PRO A 299 16.41 23.95 22.96
CA PRO A 299 17.66 24.15 22.23
C PRO A 299 17.55 23.68 20.77
N HIS A 300 18.54 24.04 19.95
CA HIS A 300 18.68 23.50 18.59
C HIS A 300 18.85 21.97 18.66
N LEU A 301 18.09 21.26 17.83
CA LEU A 301 18.01 19.80 17.80
C LEU A 301 17.72 19.30 16.39
N ASP A 302 18.03 18.02 16.14
CA ASP A 302 17.59 17.33 14.93
C ASP A 302 16.10 17.00 15.03
N VAL A 303 15.27 17.78 14.34
CA VAL A 303 13.81 17.63 14.29
C VAL A 303 13.34 16.44 13.43
N GLY A 304 14.29 15.72 12.82
CA GLY A 304 14.03 14.55 12.00
C GLY A 304 13.38 14.84 10.66
N TYR A 305 13.07 13.78 9.91
CA TYR A 305 12.38 13.83 8.62
C TYR A 305 10.89 14.14 8.80
N SER A 306 10.30 14.85 7.82
CA SER A 306 8.89 15.25 7.87
C SER A 306 7.89 14.10 7.64
N ASP A 307 8.31 13.03 6.95
CA ASP A 307 7.46 11.90 6.56
C ASP A 307 7.00 11.02 7.74
N ASN A 308 7.69 11.11 8.88
CA ASN A 308 7.39 10.32 10.09
C ASN A 308 7.47 11.15 11.37
N ARG A 309 7.33 12.48 11.26
CA ARG A 309 7.27 13.39 12.40
C ARG A 309 5.85 13.46 12.94
N THR A 310 5.71 13.42 14.26
CA THR A 310 4.42 13.56 14.91
C THR A 310 4.54 14.23 16.27
N TYR A 311 3.43 14.81 16.72
CA TYR A 311 3.30 15.37 18.06
C TYR A 311 2.30 14.54 18.85
N LEU A 312 2.72 14.08 20.03
CA LEU A 312 1.98 13.11 20.83
C LEU A 312 1.97 13.52 22.30
N PRO A 313 0.92 13.19 23.06
CA PRO A 313 0.94 13.30 24.50
C PRO A 313 1.76 12.15 25.11
N THR A 314 2.56 12.45 26.13
CA THR A 314 3.21 11.45 27.01
C THR A 314 2.80 11.67 28.46
N SER A 315 3.21 10.77 29.36
CA SER A 315 3.07 10.96 30.81
C SER A 315 3.87 12.15 31.35
N ASN A 316 4.99 12.50 30.70
CA ASN A 316 5.88 13.57 31.13
C ASN A 316 5.53 14.94 30.52
N GLY A 317 4.73 14.96 29.46
CA GLY A 317 4.32 16.16 28.71
C GLY A 317 4.20 15.92 27.20
N PRO A 318 4.03 16.97 26.40
CA PRO A 318 3.95 16.82 24.96
C PRO A 318 5.31 16.42 24.39
N ALA A 319 5.30 15.55 23.38
CA ALA A 319 6.50 15.12 22.68
C ALA A 319 6.38 15.35 21.19
N MET A 320 7.52 15.65 20.56
CA MET A 320 7.70 15.49 19.13
C MET A 320 8.56 14.25 18.91
N CYS A 321 8.03 13.27 18.18
CA CYS A 321 8.77 12.06 17.83
C CYS A 321 8.94 11.97 16.32
N ALA A 322 10.12 11.52 15.88
CA ALA A 322 10.49 11.50 14.48
C ALA A 322 11.55 10.43 14.20
N ARG A 323 11.90 10.32 12.92
CA ARG A 323 13.10 9.62 12.45
C ARG A 323 14.20 10.66 12.20
N THR A 324 15.41 10.42 12.69
CA THR A 324 16.58 11.33 12.59
C THR A 324 17.78 10.61 11.98
N GLY A 325 18.87 11.35 11.80
CA GLY A 325 20.14 10.82 11.28
C GLY A 325 20.25 10.89 9.75
N ILE A 326 21.25 10.20 9.21
CA ILE A 326 21.50 10.09 7.78
C ILE A 326 21.02 8.74 7.25
N GLU A 327 20.85 8.60 5.93
CA GLU A 327 20.28 7.39 5.29
C GLU A 327 20.92 6.07 5.76
N SER A 328 22.23 6.04 6.00
CA SER A 328 22.95 4.86 6.48
C SER A 328 22.88 4.62 7.99
N CYS A 329 22.45 5.59 8.78
CA CYS A 329 22.47 5.58 10.26
C CYS A 329 21.22 6.27 10.84
N GLN A 330 20.04 5.96 10.32
CA GLN A 330 18.80 6.55 10.84
C GLN A 330 18.52 6.01 12.25
N THR A 331 17.85 6.81 13.08
CA THR A 331 17.34 6.38 14.41
C THR A 331 15.96 6.96 14.66
N LEU A 332 15.23 6.43 15.64
CA LEU A 332 14.03 7.10 16.14
C LEU A 332 14.42 8.07 17.24
N VAL A 333 13.76 9.21 17.30
CA VAL A 333 13.93 10.20 18.36
C VAL A 333 12.58 10.55 18.96
N CYS A 334 12.57 10.86 20.25
CA CYS A 334 11.50 11.60 20.90
C CYS A 334 12.10 12.75 21.70
N HIS A 335 11.65 13.96 21.38
CA HIS A 335 11.90 15.18 22.14
C HIS A 335 10.67 15.45 23.01
N VAL A 336 10.83 15.30 24.33
CA VAL A 336 9.73 15.43 25.28
C VAL A 336 9.91 16.73 26.06
N LEU A 337 8.88 17.55 26.11
CA LEU A 337 8.85 18.70 27.01
C LEU A 337 8.40 18.21 28.39
N THR A 338 9.34 18.19 29.33
CA THR A 338 9.09 17.84 30.74
C THR A 338 8.89 19.10 31.58
N GLY A 339 8.51 18.94 32.85
CA GLY A 339 8.43 20.05 33.82
C GLY A 339 9.76 20.79 34.04
N THR A 340 10.89 20.17 33.69
CA THR A 340 12.24 20.77 33.81
C THR A 340 12.81 21.25 32.47
N GLY A 341 12.07 21.09 31.37
CA GLY A 341 12.49 21.47 30.02
C GLY A 341 12.52 20.31 29.03
N TRP A 342 13.12 20.56 27.87
CA TRP A 342 13.17 19.61 26.76
C TRP A 342 14.23 18.53 26.98
N THR A 343 13.82 17.27 26.84
CA THR A 343 14.70 16.10 26.89
C THR A 343 14.62 15.33 25.58
N THR A 344 15.76 14.87 25.07
CA THR A 344 15.85 14.09 23.83
C THR A 344 16.28 12.67 24.15
N THR A 345 15.57 11.69 23.61
CA THR A 345 15.97 10.27 23.68
C THR A 345 15.96 9.65 22.29
N ASN A 346 17.00 8.88 21.98
CA ASN A 346 17.08 8.13 20.73
C ASN A 346 16.85 6.64 20.99
N ALA A 347 16.10 6.00 20.11
CA ALA A 347 15.95 4.55 20.13
C ALA A 347 17.22 3.88 19.59
N PRO A 348 17.46 2.61 19.98
CA PRO A 348 18.43 1.77 19.31
C PRO A 348 18.14 1.67 17.81
N ALA A 349 19.19 1.57 16.99
CA ALA A 349 19.02 1.21 15.59
C ALA A 349 18.33 -0.16 15.48
N GLY A 350 17.41 -0.29 14.52
CA GLY A 350 16.63 -1.51 14.33
C GLY A 350 16.00 -1.57 12.95
N ASP A 351 15.41 -2.71 12.62
CA ASP A 351 14.69 -2.94 11.37
C ASP A 351 13.61 -1.86 11.19
N TRP A 352 13.61 -1.15 10.07
CA TRP A 352 12.68 -0.06 9.77
C TRP A 352 11.28 -0.54 9.38
N GLY A 353 11.15 -1.82 9.08
CA GLY A 353 9.93 -2.38 8.55
C GLY A 353 9.54 -1.79 7.21
N TYR A 354 8.33 -2.13 6.78
CA TYR A 354 7.75 -1.62 5.55
C TYR A 354 7.23 -0.20 5.74
N ALA A 355 7.45 0.67 4.75
CA ALA A 355 7.06 2.08 4.83
C ALA A 355 5.55 2.29 4.95
N SER A 356 4.76 1.36 4.40
CA SER A 356 3.29 1.33 4.45
C SER A 356 2.72 1.04 5.84
N ASP A 357 3.48 0.34 6.69
CA ASP A 357 2.94 -0.36 7.85
C ASP A 357 3.59 0.10 9.16
N ARG A 358 3.99 1.38 9.22
CA ARG A 358 4.68 1.98 10.37
C ARG A 358 3.93 3.17 10.93
N GLY A 359 3.80 3.23 12.25
CA GLY A 359 3.01 4.26 12.91
C GLY A 359 3.50 4.57 14.32
N TRP A 360 3.29 5.82 14.72
CA TRP A 360 3.43 6.23 16.11
C TRP A 360 2.10 6.13 16.84
N LEU A 361 2.16 5.74 18.11
CA LEU A 361 1.00 5.75 19.00
C LEU A 361 1.39 6.15 20.42
N THR A 362 0.45 6.77 21.13
CA THR A 362 0.51 6.91 22.58
C THR A 362 -0.15 5.70 23.24
N ASN A 363 0.59 5.01 24.10
CA ASN A 363 0.08 3.90 24.90
C ASN A 363 -0.80 4.41 26.05
N THR A 364 -1.63 3.53 26.60
CA THR A 364 -2.52 3.86 27.73
C THR A 364 -1.78 4.28 28.99
N ASP A 365 -0.54 3.82 29.17
CA ASP A 365 0.35 4.20 30.27
C ASP A 365 1.07 5.55 30.05
N GLY A 366 0.81 6.22 28.92
CA GLY A 366 1.42 7.49 28.56
C GLY A 366 2.83 7.38 27.97
N THR A 367 3.32 6.18 27.68
CA THR A 367 4.52 5.98 26.85
C THR A 367 4.18 6.14 25.38
N VAL A 368 5.19 6.31 24.52
CA VAL A 368 5.01 6.42 23.06
C VAL A 368 5.71 5.28 22.37
N SER A 369 5.05 4.64 21.41
CA SER A 369 5.64 3.55 20.64
C SER A 369 5.64 3.86 19.15
N PHE A 370 6.72 3.43 18.50
CA PHE A 370 6.79 3.31 17.05
C PHE A 370 6.68 1.85 16.67
N CYS A 371 5.56 1.46 16.10
CA CYS A 371 5.26 0.08 15.72
C CYS A 371 5.30 -0.09 14.20
N ARG A 372 5.81 -1.23 13.74
CA ARG A 372 5.86 -1.58 12.33
C ARG A 372 5.96 -3.07 12.07
N GLN A 373 5.48 -3.48 10.89
CA GLN A 373 5.71 -4.81 10.34
C GLN A 373 7.19 -4.96 9.93
N THR A 374 7.82 -6.08 10.27
CA THR A 374 9.25 -6.38 10.10
C THR A 374 9.44 -7.83 9.67
N GLY A 375 10.69 -8.22 9.37
CA GLY A 375 11.01 -9.56 8.88
C GLY A 375 10.86 -9.68 7.36
N ALA A 376 11.62 -10.58 6.73
CA ALA A 376 11.69 -10.70 5.27
C ALA A 376 10.34 -11.02 4.60
N SER A 377 9.44 -11.67 5.34
CA SER A 377 8.09 -12.04 4.91
C SER A 377 7.01 -11.09 5.46
N GLY A 378 7.38 -10.07 6.23
CA GLY A 378 6.44 -9.20 6.93
C GLY A 378 5.61 -9.89 8.01
N ASP A 379 6.04 -11.03 8.52
CA ASP A 379 5.27 -11.84 9.47
C ASP A 379 5.62 -11.53 10.93
N GLN A 380 6.25 -10.38 11.22
CA GLN A 380 6.60 -9.98 12.58
C GLN A 380 6.21 -8.52 12.85
N LEU A 381 5.69 -8.24 14.04
CA LEU A 381 5.45 -6.88 14.51
C LEU A 381 6.60 -6.46 15.45
N ARG A 382 7.20 -5.31 15.16
CA ARG A 382 8.17 -4.67 16.05
C ARG A 382 7.65 -3.36 16.58
N CYS A 383 7.73 -3.16 17.89
CA CYS A 383 7.46 -1.89 18.54
C CYS A 383 8.69 -1.43 19.34
N ASP A 384 9.11 -0.19 19.11
CA ASP A 384 10.10 0.50 19.94
C ASP A 384 9.36 1.54 20.80
N ALA A 385 9.33 1.34 22.11
CA ALA A 385 8.61 2.17 23.06
C ALA A 385 9.56 3.10 23.82
N SER A 386 9.34 4.41 23.73
CA SER A 386 10.00 5.42 24.56
C SER A 386 9.29 5.52 25.91
N ILE A 387 10.02 5.22 26.98
CA ILE A 387 9.55 5.33 28.36
C ILE A 387 10.05 6.62 29.04
N GLY A 388 10.39 7.63 28.23
CA GLY A 388 10.79 8.96 28.68
C GLY A 388 12.30 9.19 28.69
N THR A 389 13.09 8.26 29.27
CA THR A 389 14.57 8.38 29.32
C THR A 389 15.28 7.30 28.52
N THR A 390 14.61 6.18 28.25
CA THR A 390 15.16 5.04 27.52
C THR A 390 14.11 4.48 26.56
N TRP A 391 14.53 3.50 25.78
CA TRP A 391 13.70 2.81 24.81
C TRP A 391 13.69 1.31 25.08
N ILE A 392 12.52 0.69 24.94
CA ILE A 392 12.34 -0.74 25.04
C ILE A 392 11.86 -1.24 23.67
N SER A 393 12.60 -2.19 23.10
CA SER A 393 12.27 -2.80 21.82
C SER A 393 11.69 -4.19 22.03
N GLN A 394 10.57 -4.49 21.38
CA GLN A 394 10.00 -5.83 21.33
C GLN A 394 9.66 -6.21 19.90
N THR A 395 9.98 -7.44 19.53
CA THR A 395 9.59 -8.06 18.26
C THR A 395 8.77 -9.29 18.58
N SER A 396 7.63 -9.45 17.91
CA SER A 396 6.79 -10.62 18.05
C SER A 396 7.47 -11.87 17.47
N PRO A 397 7.04 -13.08 17.88
CA PRO A 397 7.22 -14.27 17.05
C PRO A 397 6.64 -14.07 15.65
N HIS A 398 7.01 -14.96 14.72
CA HIS A 398 6.34 -15.03 13.41
C HIS A 398 4.84 -15.30 13.61
N LEU A 399 4.02 -14.44 13.03
CA LEU A 399 2.56 -14.47 13.16
C LEU A 399 1.91 -13.95 11.88
N ASP A 400 0.68 -14.38 11.65
CA ASP A 400 -0.19 -13.78 10.64
C ASP A 400 -0.57 -12.37 11.11
N VAL A 401 0.02 -11.34 10.50
CA VAL A 401 -0.21 -9.93 10.83
C VAL A 401 -1.52 -9.40 10.25
N GLY A 402 -2.32 -10.28 9.63
CA GLY A 402 -3.55 -9.94 8.94
C GLY A 402 -3.28 -9.27 7.59
N TYR A 403 -4.36 -9.07 6.84
CA TYR A 403 -4.30 -8.24 5.65
C TYR A 403 -4.09 -6.76 6.07
N PRO A 404 -3.38 -5.95 5.27
CA PRO A 404 -3.18 -4.51 5.50
C PRO A 404 -4.47 -3.66 5.55
N ASP A 405 -5.65 -4.27 5.50
CA ASP A 405 -6.94 -3.62 5.47
C ASP A 405 -7.70 -3.87 6.80
N ALA A 406 -7.54 -2.99 7.78
CA ALA A 406 -8.40 -2.96 8.97
C ALA A 406 -8.52 -1.55 9.59
N TYR A 407 -9.60 -0.86 9.19
CA TYR A 407 -10.34 0.27 9.81
C TYR A 407 -9.77 1.69 9.87
#